data_AF-A0A931XW29-F1
#
_entry.id   AF-A0A931XW29-F1
#
_cell.length_a   1.000
_cell.length_b   1.000
_cell.length_c   1.000
_cell.angle_alpha   90.00
_cell.angle_beta   90.00
_cell.angle_gamma   90.00
#
_symmetry.space_group_name_H-M   'P 1'
#
loop_
_entity.id
_entity.type
_entity.pdbx_description
1 polymer ?
#
loop_
_entity_poly.entity_id
_entity_poly.type
_entity_poly.pdbx_seq_one_letter_code
_entity_poly.pdbx_strand_id
1 'polypeptide(L)'
;MAWLDEILRFVAHARKPDGSLEECRLDADGNLRVVVATDSLEPAWDDSPGFVAHRIVKATSGTLLHLSGYSESSGYLHVFDATALPADGTKPTLAPALLWSGWTIAVPLPPRGRVFKNGIVWAVSTTAEALTLDAAGRAFVNAQRT
;
A
#
# COMPACT_ATOMS: atom_id res chain seq x y z
N MET A 1 1.09 -30.69 21.88
CA MET A 1 1.05 -29.48 21.02
C MET A 1 -0.13 -28.66 21.50
N ALA A 2 0.11 -27.74 22.44
CA ALA A 2 -0.97 -27.00 23.11
C ALA A 2 -1.46 -25.86 22.19
N TRP A 3 -2.70 -26.00 21.74
CA TRP A 3 -3.50 -24.94 21.13
C TRP A 3 -4.42 -24.40 22.22
N LEU A 4 -4.05 -23.30 22.86
CA LEU A 4 -4.92 -22.42 23.66
C LEU A 4 -4.09 -21.19 24.09
N ASP A 5 -4.75 -20.04 24.13
CA ASP A 5 -4.32 -18.78 24.78
C ASP A 5 -3.53 -17.76 23.96
N GLU A 6 -4.16 -17.20 22.92
CA GLU A 6 -3.93 -15.78 22.61
C GLU A 6 -5.19 -15.11 22.05
N ILE A 7 -6.31 -15.23 22.79
CA ILE A 7 -7.47 -14.35 22.52
C ILE A 7 -7.17 -13.01 23.20
N LEU A 8 -6.41 -12.15 22.51
CA LEU A 8 -6.19 -10.79 22.94
C LEU A 8 -7.48 -9.98 22.76
N ARG A 9 -8.06 -9.50 23.85
CA ARG A 9 -9.27 -8.66 23.81
C ARG A 9 -8.88 -7.20 23.66
N PHE A 10 -9.38 -6.55 22.61
CA PHE A 10 -9.25 -5.09 22.43
C PHE A 10 -9.87 -4.34 23.62
N VAL A 11 -9.16 -3.35 24.15
CA VAL A 11 -9.66 -2.45 25.20
C VAL A 11 -9.73 -1.02 24.70
N ALA A 12 -8.61 -0.47 24.21
CA ALA A 12 -8.51 0.93 23.84
C ALA A 12 -7.30 1.22 22.93
N HIS A 13 -7.29 2.41 22.34
CA HIS A 13 -6.07 3.01 21.80
C HIS A 13 -5.53 4.04 22.79
N ALA A 14 -4.24 3.97 23.08
CA ALA A 14 -3.51 4.99 23.84
C ALA A 14 -2.74 5.88 22.85
N ARG A 15 -2.78 7.20 23.06
CA ARG A 15 -2.00 8.16 22.28
C ARG A 15 -0.81 8.62 23.09
N LYS A 16 0.40 8.43 22.57
CA LYS A 16 1.62 8.91 23.19
C LYS A 16 1.79 10.43 23.02
N PRO A 17 2.61 11.07 23.86
CA PRO A 17 2.98 12.49 23.70
C PRO A 17 3.64 12.81 22.35
N ASP A 18 4.25 11.82 21.69
CA ASP A 18 4.85 11.94 20.36
C ASP A 18 3.83 11.81 19.20
N GLY A 19 2.55 11.60 19.52
CA GLY A 19 1.46 11.47 18.56
C GLY A 19 1.20 10.05 18.03
N SER A 20 2.08 9.08 18.33
CA SER A 20 1.89 7.68 17.96
C SER A 20 0.75 7.02 18.76
N LEU A 21 0.08 6.05 18.14
CA LEU A 21 -0.99 5.26 18.77
C LEU A 21 -0.46 3.88 19.15
N GLU A 22 -0.79 3.43 20.36
CA GLU A 22 -0.58 2.06 20.81
C GLU A 22 -1.92 1.37 21.06
N GLU A 23 -2.01 0.11 20.69
CA GLU A 23 -3.19 -0.70 20.96
C GLU A 23 -3.02 -1.39 22.31
N CYS A 24 -3.96 -1.12 23.21
CA CYS A 24 -4.01 -1.75 24.51
C CYS A 24 -4.91 -2.98 24.44
N ARG A 25 -4.34 -4.16 24.67
CA ARG A 25 -5.06 -5.43 24.72
C ARG A 25 -4.93 -6.08 26.09
N LEU A 26 -5.91 -6.89 26.48
CA LEU A 26 -5.78 -7.77 27.65
C LEU A 26 -5.35 -9.15 27.21
N ASP A 27 -4.42 -9.76 27.95
CA ASP A 27 -4.13 -11.19 27.83
C ASP A 27 -5.21 -12.06 28.50
N ALA A 28 -5.07 -13.38 28.36
CA ALA A 28 -6.02 -14.35 28.91
C ALA A 28 -6.15 -14.28 30.44
N ASP A 29 -5.12 -13.78 31.11
CA ASP A 29 -5.08 -13.57 32.57
C ASP A 29 -5.61 -12.20 32.99
N GLY A 30 -6.03 -11.35 32.03
CA GLY A 30 -6.56 -10.01 32.29
C GLY A 30 -5.48 -8.96 32.56
N ASN A 31 -4.22 -9.23 32.24
CA ASN A 31 -3.17 -8.23 32.33
C ASN A 31 -3.14 -7.36 31.06
N LEU A 32 -2.85 -6.07 31.26
CA LEU A 32 -2.68 -5.13 30.16
C LEU A 32 -1.37 -5.40 29.42
N ARG A 33 -1.50 -5.74 28.13
CA ARG A 33 -0.39 -5.80 27.19
C ARG A 33 -0.52 -4.63 26.22
N VAL A 34 0.53 -3.83 26.16
CA VAL A 34 0.68 -2.83 25.10
C VAL A 34 1.16 -3.57 23.86
N VAL A 35 0.27 -3.75 22.89
CA VAL A 35 0.64 -4.21 21.57
C VAL A 35 0.95 -2.96 20.78
N VAL A 36 2.22 -2.76 20.47
CA VAL A 36 2.58 -1.79 19.43
C VAL A 36 1.92 -2.31 18.16
N ALA A 37 0.85 -1.65 17.72
CA ALA A 37 0.26 -1.93 16.43
C ALA A 37 1.35 -1.60 15.40
N THR A 38 2.04 -2.63 14.92
CA THR A 38 3.14 -2.48 13.94
C THR A 38 2.62 -2.02 12.58
N ASP A 39 1.31 -2.15 12.35
CA ASP A 39 0.62 -1.53 11.23
C ASP A 39 -0.35 -0.46 11.74
N SER A 40 -0.03 0.79 11.43
CA SER A 40 -0.97 1.91 11.57
C SER A 40 -2.21 1.62 10.73
N LEU A 41 -3.35 1.43 11.38
CA LEU A 41 -4.66 1.34 10.71
C LEU A 41 -5.16 2.72 10.23
N GLU A 42 -4.48 3.80 10.62
CA GLU A 42 -4.81 5.14 10.17
C GLU A 42 -4.40 5.36 8.72
N PRO A 43 -5.27 5.95 7.88
CA PRO A 43 -4.93 6.34 6.52
C PRO A 43 -3.73 7.30 6.49
N ALA A 44 -2.68 6.88 5.79
CA ALA A 44 -1.49 7.67 5.53
C ALA A 44 -1.31 7.90 4.04
N TRP A 45 -0.86 9.10 3.68
CA TRP A 45 -0.45 9.43 2.32
C TRP A 45 1.01 9.04 2.09
N ASP A 46 1.27 8.42 0.94
CA ASP A 46 2.59 8.15 0.41
C ASP A 46 2.70 8.80 -0.95
N ASP A 47 3.42 9.92 -0.98
CA ASP A 47 3.71 10.65 -2.21
C ASP A 47 5.07 10.21 -2.76
N SER A 48 5.13 9.98 -4.07
CA SER A 48 6.42 9.81 -4.72
C SER A 48 7.29 11.07 -4.56
N PRO A 49 8.62 10.96 -4.38
CA PRO A 49 9.53 12.09 -4.10
C PRO A 49 9.78 12.98 -5.35
N GLY A 50 8.95 12.85 -6.37
CA GLY A 50 9.13 13.37 -7.71
C GLY A 50 8.62 12.35 -8.74
N PHE A 51 8.96 12.57 -10.00
CA PHE A 51 8.68 11.62 -11.07
C PHE A 51 9.60 10.41 -10.96
N VAL A 52 9.01 9.22 -10.83
CA VAL A 52 9.75 7.96 -10.76
C VAL A 52 9.06 6.88 -11.59
N ALA A 53 9.81 5.87 -11.99
CA ALA A 53 9.29 4.74 -12.76
C ALA A 53 8.52 3.74 -11.90
N HIS A 54 8.83 3.65 -10.61
CA HIS A 54 8.16 2.75 -9.67
C HIS A 54 8.35 3.22 -8.24
N ARG A 55 7.53 2.70 -7.33
CA ARG A 55 7.69 2.92 -5.89
C ARG A 55 7.03 1.80 -5.09
N ILE A 56 7.70 1.43 -3.99
CA ILE A 56 7.11 0.63 -2.93
C ILE A 56 6.37 1.59 -2.00
N VAL A 57 5.04 1.58 -2.05
CA VAL A 57 4.16 2.41 -1.22
C VAL A 57 4.11 1.85 0.20
N LYS A 58 4.09 0.52 0.34
CA LYS A 58 4.15 -0.21 1.61
C LYS A 58 4.78 -1.58 1.38
N ALA A 59 5.75 -1.95 2.21
CA ALA A 59 6.45 -3.24 2.14
C ALA A 59 5.81 -4.33 3.05
N THR A 60 4.63 -4.05 3.61
CA THR A 60 3.82 -4.95 4.44
C THR A 60 2.36 -4.91 3.99
N SER A 61 1.57 -5.89 4.44
CA SER A 61 0.13 -5.98 4.14
C SER A 61 -0.60 -4.67 4.46
N GLY A 62 -1.53 -4.27 3.60
CA GLY A 62 -2.26 -3.03 3.78
C GLY A 62 -3.45 -2.88 2.85
N THR A 63 -4.16 -1.77 2.99
CA THR A 63 -5.28 -1.42 2.11
C THR A 63 -4.93 -0.16 1.33
N LEU A 64 -5.02 -0.22 0.00
CA LEU A 64 -4.96 0.96 -0.85
C LEU A 64 -6.35 1.59 -0.92
N LEU A 65 -6.50 2.80 -0.40
CA LEU A 65 -7.76 3.52 -0.32
C LEU A 65 -7.95 4.45 -1.52
N HIS A 66 -6.86 5.10 -1.95
CA HIS A 66 -6.86 6.04 -3.06
C HIS A 66 -5.53 5.96 -3.81
N LEU A 67 -5.57 6.09 -5.14
CA LEU A 67 -4.37 6.25 -5.96
C LEU A 67 -4.65 7.19 -7.12
N SER A 68 -3.93 8.30 -7.15
CA SER A 68 -3.99 9.28 -8.22
C SER A 68 -2.61 9.85 -8.51
N GLY A 69 -2.48 10.64 -9.57
CA GLY A 69 -1.21 11.24 -9.88
C GLY A 69 -1.20 12.02 -11.19
N TYR A 70 0.01 12.20 -11.71
CA TYR A 70 0.29 12.85 -12.97
C TYR A 70 1.43 12.11 -13.68
N SER A 71 1.37 11.95 -15.00
CA SER A 71 2.42 11.31 -15.78
C SER A 71 2.98 12.26 -16.84
N GLU A 72 4.29 12.20 -17.04
CA GLU A 72 5.01 12.76 -18.19
C GLU A 72 5.46 11.65 -19.16
N SER A 73 5.08 10.40 -18.88
CA SER A 73 5.27 9.24 -19.75
C SER A 73 3.93 8.71 -20.27
N SER A 74 3.97 8.09 -21.43
CA SER A 74 2.84 7.31 -21.96
C SER A 74 3.10 5.82 -21.74
N GLY A 75 2.06 5.07 -21.36
CA GLY A 75 2.20 3.64 -21.01
C GLY A 75 1.08 3.19 -20.10
N TYR A 76 1.41 2.36 -19.12
CA TYR A 76 0.46 1.79 -18.18
C TYR A 76 0.98 1.89 -16.75
N LEU A 77 0.11 2.22 -15.81
CA LEU A 77 0.40 2.12 -14.39
C LEU A 77 -0.05 0.76 -13.89
N HIS A 78 0.91 -0.07 -13.50
CA HIS A 78 0.66 -1.36 -12.89
C HIS A 78 0.73 -1.23 -11.37
N VAL A 79 -0.18 -1.90 -10.67
CA VAL A 79 -0.19 -2.00 -9.20
C VAL A 79 -0.11 -3.47 -8.81
N PHE A 80 0.75 -3.80 -7.85
CA PHE A 80 1.10 -5.16 -7.47
C PHE A 80 0.95 -5.39 -5.97
N ASP A 81 0.52 -6.61 -5.62
CA ASP A 81 0.57 -7.20 -4.28
C ASP A 81 1.93 -7.84 -4.00
N ALA A 82 2.92 -6.98 -3.73
CA ALA A 82 4.31 -7.37 -3.56
C ALA A 82 5.00 -6.49 -2.51
N THR A 83 6.10 -6.97 -1.94
CA THR A 83 6.94 -6.21 -0.98
C THR A 83 8.09 -5.46 -1.67
N ALA A 84 8.34 -5.76 -2.94
CA ALA A 84 9.38 -5.17 -3.78
C ALA A 84 8.89 -5.07 -5.23
N LEU A 85 9.61 -4.32 -6.06
CA LEU A 85 9.34 -4.25 -7.50
C LEU A 85 9.36 -5.66 -8.11
N PRO A 86 8.26 -6.13 -8.72
CA PRO A 86 8.27 -7.43 -9.39
C PRO A 86 9.17 -7.43 -10.63
N ALA A 87 9.62 -8.61 -11.04
CA ALA A 87 10.35 -8.77 -12.29
C ALA A 87 9.41 -8.58 -13.51
N ASP A 88 10.01 -8.23 -14.65
CA ASP A 88 9.29 -8.21 -15.93
C ASP A 88 8.60 -9.56 -16.21
N GLY A 89 7.41 -9.49 -16.84
CA GLY A 89 6.53 -10.62 -17.04
C GLY A 89 5.53 -10.87 -15.90
N THR A 90 5.63 -10.15 -14.77
CA THR A 90 4.66 -10.25 -13.68
C THR A 90 3.34 -9.56 -14.05
N LYS A 91 2.21 -10.25 -13.85
CA LYS A 91 0.87 -9.67 -14.07
C LYS A 91 0.47 -8.70 -12.95
N PRO A 92 -0.17 -7.56 -13.28
CA PRO A 92 -0.62 -6.62 -12.27
C PRO A 92 -1.80 -7.18 -11.46
N THR A 93 -1.90 -6.73 -10.20
CA THR A 93 -2.98 -7.12 -9.28
C THR A 93 -4.29 -6.38 -9.57
N LEU A 94 -4.18 -5.15 -10.09
CA LEU A 94 -5.31 -4.36 -10.56
C LEU A 94 -5.29 -4.29 -12.09
N ALA A 95 -6.44 -3.99 -12.68
CA ALA A 95 -6.49 -3.62 -14.09
C ALA A 95 -5.59 -2.40 -14.32
N PRO A 96 -4.66 -2.43 -15.28
CA PRO A 96 -3.75 -1.32 -15.55
C PRO A 96 -4.51 -0.02 -15.83
N ALA A 97 -4.06 1.09 -15.26
CA ALA A 97 -4.51 2.40 -15.70
C ALA A 97 -3.66 2.88 -16.87
N LEU A 98 -4.29 3.45 -17.89
CA LEU A 98 -3.58 4.05 -19.00
C LEU A 98 -2.89 5.34 -18.54
N LEU A 99 -1.64 5.51 -18.95
CA LEU A 99 -0.88 6.73 -18.74
C LEU A 99 -0.76 7.47 -20.07
N TRP A 100 -1.06 8.77 -20.03
CA TRP A 100 -0.74 9.70 -21.10
C TRP A 100 0.18 10.78 -20.57
N SER A 101 1.21 11.11 -21.34
CA SER A 101 2.09 12.23 -21.04
C SER A 101 1.29 13.52 -20.97
N GLY A 102 1.43 14.25 -19.86
CA GLY A 102 0.76 15.52 -19.63
C GLY A 102 -0.58 15.41 -18.89
N TRP A 103 -0.99 14.21 -18.48
CA TRP A 103 -2.33 13.94 -17.95
C TRP A 103 -2.32 13.46 -16.51
N THR A 104 -3.44 13.74 -15.82
CA THR A 104 -3.72 13.17 -14.50
C THR A 104 -4.16 11.73 -14.61
N ILE A 105 -3.91 10.98 -13.54
CA ILE A 105 -4.21 9.56 -13.41
C ILE A 105 -5.11 9.40 -12.20
N ALA A 106 -6.12 8.55 -12.31
CA ALA A 106 -6.88 8.05 -11.18
C ALA A 106 -7.13 6.55 -11.38
N VAL A 107 -6.71 5.72 -10.42
CA VAL A 107 -7.01 4.29 -10.45
C VAL A 107 -8.33 4.08 -9.72
N PRO A 108 -9.36 3.52 -10.39
CA PRO A 108 -10.63 3.24 -9.74
C PRO A 108 -10.46 2.13 -8.70
N LEU A 109 -10.84 2.43 -7.47
CA LEU A 109 -10.83 1.49 -6.35
C LEU A 109 -12.25 1.34 -5.78
N PRO A 110 -12.60 0.20 -5.15
CA PRO A 110 -13.85 0.06 -4.43
C PRO A 110 -13.98 1.11 -3.30
N PRO A 111 -15.19 1.45 -2.83
CA PRO A 111 -15.38 2.45 -1.77
C PRO A 111 -14.65 2.16 -0.45
N ARG A 112 -14.28 0.89 -0.20
CA ARG A 112 -13.52 0.44 0.97
C ARG A 112 -12.02 0.25 0.68
N GLY A 113 -11.56 0.71 -0.48
CA GLY A 113 -10.23 0.41 -1.00
C GLY A 113 -10.07 -1.05 -1.44
N ARG A 114 -8.82 -1.40 -1.74
CA ARG A 114 -8.39 -2.76 -2.10
C ARG A 114 -7.35 -3.25 -1.11
N VAL A 115 -7.56 -4.45 -0.57
CA VAL A 115 -6.61 -5.13 0.32
C VAL A 115 -5.49 -5.78 -0.50
N PHE A 116 -4.26 -5.60 -0.05
CA PHE A 116 -3.03 -6.23 -0.54
C PHE A 116 -2.38 -7.02 0.61
N LYS A 117 -2.12 -8.31 0.40
CA LYS A 117 -1.70 -9.24 1.45
C LYS A 117 -0.21 -9.16 1.77
N ASN A 118 0.62 -8.77 0.81
CA ASN A 118 2.06 -8.71 0.91
C ASN A 118 2.54 -7.27 1.05
N GLY A 119 2.05 -6.39 0.17
CA GLY A 119 2.46 -5.00 0.10
C GLY A 119 1.86 -4.28 -1.10
N ILE A 120 2.17 -3.00 -1.24
CA ILE A 120 1.65 -2.16 -2.31
C ILE A 120 2.83 -1.59 -3.07
N VAL A 121 2.93 -1.96 -4.35
CA VAL A 121 3.95 -1.46 -5.27
C VAL A 121 3.27 -1.00 -6.54
N TRP A 122 3.69 0.13 -7.09
CA TRP A 122 3.31 0.52 -8.45
C TRP A 122 4.54 0.66 -9.34
N ALA A 123 4.35 0.44 -10.64
CA ALA A 123 5.38 0.64 -11.66
C ALA A 123 4.76 1.11 -12.97
N VAL A 124 5.52 1.90 -13.73
CA VAL A 124 5.22 2.27 -15.11
C VAL A 124 5.66 1.12 -16.02
N SER A 125 4.72 0.64 -16.83
CA SER A 125 4.91 -0.44 -17.78
C SER A 125 4.67 0.08 -19.20
N THR A 126 5.43 -0.44 -20.15
CA THR A 126 5.22 -0.17 -21.59
C THR A 126 4.15 -1.09 -22.21
N THR A 127 3.77 -2.17 -21.52
CA THR A 127 2.71 -3.10 -21.95
C THR A 127 1.65 -3.27 -20.87
N ALA A 128 0.42 -3.59 -21.27
CA ALA A 128 -0.72 -3.70 -20.35
C ALA A 128 -0.84 -5.09 -19.67
N GLU A 129 -0.45 -6.16 -20.35
CA GLU A 129 -0.75 -7.52 -19.89
C GLU A 129 0.14 -7.96 -18.72
N ALA A 130 1.42 -7.62 -18.80
CA ALA A 130 2.43 -7.98 -17.82
C ALA A 130 3.43 -6.84 -17.69
N LEU A 131 4.17 -6.79 -16.59
CA LEU A 131 5.18 -5.75 -16.41
C LEU A 131 6.23 -5.83 -17.52
N THR A 132 6.42 -4.72 -18.22
CA THR A 132 7.60 -4.44 -19.02
C THR A 132 8.07 -3.07 -18.57
N LEU A 133 8.91 -3.04 -17.55
CA LEU A 133 9.27 -1.84 -16.81
C LEU A 133 9.79 -0.75 -17.76
N ASP A 134 9.12 0.39 -17.75
CA ASP A 134 9.69 1.60 -18.33
C ASP A 134 10.66 2.22 -17.31
N ALA A 135 11.94 1.88 -17.40
CA ALA A 135 12.96 2.42 -16.50
C ALA A 135 13.12 3.95 -16.62
N ALA A 136 12.69 4.54 -17.75
CA ALA A 136 12.66 5.98 -17.96
C ALA A 136 11.28 6.59 -17.64
N GLY A 137 10.36 5.80 -17.09
CA GLY A 137 9.00 6.21 -16.73
C GLY A 137 8.99 7.37 -15.74
N ARG A 138 8.16 8.38 -16.03
CA ARG A 138 8.02 9.60 -15.23
C ARG A 138 6.59 9.72 -14.74
N ALA A 139 6.28 9.06 -13.63
CA ALA A 139 5.00 9.20 -12.94
C ALA A 139 5.20 9.80 -11.54
N PHE A 140 4.38 10.80 -11.21
CA PHE A 140 4.21 11.29 -9.85
C PHE A 140 2.89 10.72 -9.33
N VAL A 141 2.94 9.92 -8.26
CA VAL A 141 1.79 9.17 -7.73
C VAL A 141 1.61 9.50 -6.26
N ASN A 142 0.36 9.81 -5.90
CA ASN A 142 -0.12 9.98 -4.53
C ASN A 142 -0.98 8.77 -4.16
N ALA A 143 -0.56 8.00 -3.17
CA ALA A 143 -1.28 6.82 -2.69
C ALA A 143 -1.73 7.02 -1.25
N GLN A 144 -3.01 6.81 -0.97
CA GLN A 144 -3.53 6.74 0.39
C GLN A 144 -3.66 5.28 0.81
N ARG A 145 -3.06 4.91 1.95
CA ARG A 145 -3.01 3.53 2.42
C ARG A 145 -3.12 3.41 3.93
N THR A 146 -3.45 2.21 4.40
CA THR A 146 -3.28 1.76 5.79
C THR A 146 -2.11 0.77 5.85
#